data_AF-A0A257N4F8-F1
#
_entry.id   AF-A0A257N4F8-F1
#
_cell.length_a   1.000
_cell.length_b   1.000
_cell.length_c   1.000
_cell.angle_alpha   90.00
_cell.angle_beta   90.00
_cell.angle_gamma   90.00
#
_symmetry.space_group_name_H-M   'P 1'
#
loop_
_entity.id
_entity.type
_entity.pdbx_description
1 polymer ?
#
loop_
_entity_poly.entity_id
_entity_poly.type
_entity_poly.pdbx_seq_one_letter_code
_entity_poly.pdbx_strand_id
1 'polypeptide(L)'
;VALNRFYYYQHRLEDALNATLKALAVIRPLIGFPEDWRDLQQSHINDAPVDLLTQVRLYLFTLKAIGFLNMRLEYLDVSQSIFEKLVGLDSKDRIGAKGLLELVVNRKEELIKPQILSNTT
;
A
#
# COMPACT_ATOMS: atom_id res chain seq x y z
N VAL A 1 -7.53 5.41 17.49
CA VAL A 1 -8.85 5.87 16.99
C VAL A 1 -8.85 7.36 16.56
N ALA A 2 -7.85 8.19 16.90
CA ALA A 2 -7.82 9.61 16.51
C ALA A 2 -7.18 9.95 15.15
N LEU A 3 -6.32 9.09 14.58
CA LEU A 3 -5.62 9.41 13.32
C LEU A 3 -6.49 9.19 12.06
N ASN A 4 -7.52 8.34 12.14
CA ASN A 4 -8.38 8.00 10.99
C ASN A 4 -9.38 9.11 10.63
N ARG A 5 -9.71 10.00 11.58
CA ARG A 5 -10.68 11.09 11.38
C ARG A 5 -10.04 12.40 10.90
N PHE A 6 -8.71 12.52 11.00
CA PHE A 6 -7.98 13.76 10.67
C PHE A 6 -7.68 13.91 9.17
N TYR A 7 -7.62 12.83 8.38
CA TYR A 7 -7.31 12.88 6.94
C TYR A 7 -8.54 13.01 6.02
N TYR A 8 -9.70 13.39 6.52
CA TYR A 8 -10.96 13.36 5.76
C TYR A 8 -11.14 14.51 4.73
N TYR A 9 -10.14 15.38 4.54
CA TYR A 9 -10.18 16.41 3.49
C TYR A 9 -9.38 15.92 2.27
N GLN A 10 -10.03 15.82 1.11
CA GLN A 10 -9.46 15.24 -0.12
C GLN A 10 -8.09 15.86 -0.53
N HIS A 11 -7.82 17.14 -0.19
CA HIS A 11 -6.50 17.76 -0.39
C HIS A 11 -5.40 17.27 0.57
N ARG A 12 -5.76 16.83 1.79
CA ARG A 12 -4.79 16.31 2.76
C ARG A 12 -4.35 14.88 2.45
N LEU A 13 -5.14 14.12 1.69
CA LEU A 13 -4.78 12.77 1.29
C LEU A 13 -3.69 12.78 0.21
N GLU A 14 -3.78 13.70 -0.75
CA GLU A 14 -2.75 13.90 -1.77
C GLU A 14 -1.44 14.40 -1.14
N ASP A 15 -1.52 15.37 -0.22
CA ASP A 15 -0.35 15.83 0.55
C ASP A 15 0.27 14.71 1.39
N ALA A 16 -0.56 13.89 2.05
CA ALA A 16 -0.09 12.73 2.80
C ALA A 16 0.58 11.70 1.87
N LEU A 17 0.03 11.46 0.69
CA LEU A 17 0.62 10.57 -0.32
C LEU A 17 1.98 11.11 -0.76
N ASN A 18 2.07 12.39 -1.10
CA ASN A 18 3.32 13.06 -1.48
C ASN A 18 4.38 12.97 -0.37
N ALA A 19 4.00 13.21 0.88
CA ALA A 19 4.92 13.10 2.02
C ALA A 19 5.39 11.64 2.22
N THR A 20 4.49 10.67 2.06
CA THR A 20 4.81 9.24 2.23
C THR A 20 5.73 8.74 1.11
N LEU A 21 5.51 9.18 -0.13
CA LEU A 21 6.39 8.88 -1.26
C LEU A 21 7.81 9.44 -1.04
N LYS A 22 7.92 10.69 -0.54
CA LYS A 22 9.22 11.28 -0.17
C LYS A 22 9.91 10.49 0.94
N ALA A 23 9.17 10.08 1.97
CA ALA A 23 9.72 9.24 3.03
C ALA A 23 10.25 7.91 2.49
N LEU A 24 9.50 7.25 1.60
CA LEU A 24 9.92 6.01 0.95
C LEU A 24 11.22 6.21 0.15
N ALA A 25 11.32 7.30 -0.60
CA ALA A 25 12.50 7.66 -1.40
C ALA A 25 13.76 7.91 -0.54
N VAL A 26 13.59 8.40 0.69
CA VAL A 26 14.68 8.60 1.66
C VAL A 26 15.13 7.27 2.27
N ILE A 27 14.20 6.39 2.63
CA ILE A 27 14.51 5.12 3.31
C ILE A 27 15.13 4.10 2.35
N ARG A 28 14.59 4.01 1.13
CA ARG A 28 14.97 3.02 0.11
C ARG A 28 16.49 2.89 -0.11
N PRO A 29 17.26 3.96 -0.39
CA PRO A 29 18.69 3.82 -0.66
C PRO A 29 19.49 3.33 0.57
N LEU A 30 18.99 3.55 1.78
CA LEU A 30 19.65 3.10 3.02
C LEU A 30 19.64 1.58 3.18
N ILE A 31 18.70 0.89 2.53
CA ILE A 31 18.53 -0.56 2.59
C ILE A 31 18.81 -1.25 1.26
N GLY A 32 19.31 -0.51 0.26
CA GLY A 32 19.68 -1.07 -1.04
C GLY A 32 18.51 -1.63 -1.86
N PHE A 33 17.29 -1.15 -1.63
CA PHE A 33 16.11 -1.62 -2.36
C PHE A 33 16.02 -1.00 -3.77
N PRO A 34 15.39 -1.69 -4.73
CA PRO A 34 15.20 -1.18 -6.08
C PRO A 34 14.39 0.13 -6.10
N GLU A 35 14.61 0.96 -7.12
CA GLU A 35 13.89 2.22 -7.33
C GLU A 35 12.38 1.98 -7.42
N ASP A 36 11.99 0.96 -8.19
CA ASP A 36 10.60 0.55 -8.32
C ASP A 36 10.27 -0.55 -7.31
N TRP A 37 9.24 -0.31 -6.50
CA TRP A 37 8.75 -1.31 -5.54
C TRP A 37 8.22 -2.58 -6.24
N ARG A 38 7.86 -2.50 -7.53
CA ARG A 38 7.44 -3.64 -8.33
C ARG A 38 8.58 -4.64 -8.55
N ASP A 39 9.82 -4.17 -8.51
CA ASP A 39 11.01 -5.02 -8.64
C ASP A 39 11.44 -5.62 -7.31
N LEU A 40 10.82 -5.22 -6.18
CA LEU A 40 11.13 -5.76 -4.87
C LEU A 40 10.82 -7.26 -4.81
N GLN A 41 11.81 -8.03 -4.35
CA GLN A 41 11.77 -9.49 -4.20
C GLN A 41 11.99 -9.90 -2.74
N GLN A 42 11.58 -11.12 -2.39
CA GLN A 42 11.76 -11.68 -1.05
C GLN A 42 13.23 -11.70 -0.59
N SER A 43 14.18 -11.92 -1.50
CA SER A 43 15.62 -11.92 -1.21
C SER A 43 16.09 -10.60 -0.61
N HIS A 44 15.61 -9.46 -1.12
CA HIS A 44 15.95 -8.14 -0.57
C HIS A 44 15.56 -8.00 0.91
N ILE A 45 14.53 -8.71 1.36
CA ILE A 45 14.07 -8.69 2.76
C ILE A 45 14.81 -9.73 3.60
N ASN A 46 14.96 -10.95 3.06
CA ASN A 46 15.57 -12.07 3.79
C ASN A 46 17.07 -11.89 3.98
N ASP A 47 17.74 -11.28 3.01
CA ASP A 47 19.19 -11.08 3.00
C ASP A 47 19.58 -9.73 3.63
N ALA A 48 18.60 -8.96 4.11
CA ALA A 48 18.84 -7.68 4.74
C ALA A 48 19.67 -7.84 6.03
N PRO A 49 20.73 -7.04 6.21
CA PRO A 49 21.51 -7.01 7.45
C PRO A 49 20.64 -6.79 8.69
N VAL A 50 21.01 -7.42 9.82
CA VAL A 50 20.24 -7.37 11.07
C VAL A 50 20.05 -5.94 11.58
N ASP A 51 21.06 -5.10 11.42
CA ASP A 51 21.07 -3.67 11.77
C ASP A 51 20.14 -2.82 10.90
N LEU A 52 19.73 -3.32 9.73
CA LEU A 52 18.82 -2.64 8.80
C LEU A 52 17.36 -3.14 8.86
N LEU A 53 17.06 -4.16 9.69
CA LEU A 53 15.71 -4.74 9.77
C LEU A 53 14.64 -3.72 10.19
N THR A 54 15.01 -2.71 10.98
CA THR A 54 14.10 -1.63 11.37
C THR A 54 13.71 -0.77 10.17
N GLN A 55 14.67 -0.45 9.31
CA GLN A 55 14.50 0.35 8.09
C GLN A 55 13.74 -0.44 7.03
N VAL A 56 14.01 -1.73 6.89
CA VAL A 56 13.22 -2.63 6.04
C VAL A 56 11.75 -2.64 6.49
N ARG A 57 11.50 -2.82 7.78
CA ARG A 57 10.13 -2.78 8.33
C ARG A 57 9.47 -1.43 8.09
N LEU A 58 10.21 -0.34 8.29
CA LEU A 58 9.72 1.01 8.01
C LEU A 58 9.34 1.16 6.54
N TYR A 59 10.19 0.74 5.60
CA TYR A 59 9.89 0.76 4.17
C TYR A 59 8.60 0.00 3.83
N LEU A 60 8.42 -1.22 4.36
CA LEU A 60 7.22 -2.02 4.10
C LEU A 60 5.95 -1.35 4.65
N PHE A 61 6.00 -0.77 5.84
CA PHE A 61 4.87 -0.02 6.39
C PHE A 61 4.59 1.27 5.63
N THR A 62 5.61 1.98 5.17
CA THR A 62 5.47 3.17 4.33
C THR A 62 4.83 2.81 2.98
N LEU A 63 5.26 1.73 2.34
CA LEU A 63 4.65 1.23 1.10
C LEU A 63 3.19 0.81 1.34
N LYS A 64 2.88 0.17 2.48
CA LYS A 64 1.49 -0.15 2.87
C LYS A 64 0.64 1.11 3.02
N ALA A 65 1.18 2.17 3.63
CA ALA A 65 0.49 3.44 3.75
C ALA A 65 0.22 4.10 2.39
N ILE A 66 1.16 4.00 1.43
CA ILE A 66 0.95 4.45 0.04
C ILE A 66 -0.21 3.70 -0.60
N GLY A 67 -0.26 2.37 -0.46
CA GLY A 67 -1.39 1.56 -0.95
C GLY A 67 -2.73 2.03 -0.36
N PHE A 68 -2.77 2.23 0.96
CA PHE A 68 -3.97 2.71 1.64
C PHE A 68 -4.41 4.10 1.20
N LEU A 69 -3.47 5.04 1.02
CA LEU A 69 -3.77 6.38 0.54
C LEU A 69 -4.30 6.36 -0.91
N ASN A 70 -3.73 5.52 -1.78
CA ASN A 70 -4.26 5.31 -3.13
C ASN A 70 -5.69 4.75 -3.09
N MET A 71 -5.97 3.77 -2.23
CA MET A 71 -7.33 3.25 -2.03
C MET A 71 -8.31 4.35 -1.65
N ARG A 72 -7.91 5.21 -0.70
CA ARG A 72 -8.71 6.35 -0.19
C ARG A 72 -8.93 7.46 -1.22
N LEU A 73 -8.06 7.54 -2.22
CA LEU A 73 -8.15 8.44 -3.37
C LEU A 73 -8.86 7.79 -4.57
N GLU A 74 -9.43 6.59 -4.41
CA GLU A 74 -10.07 5.78 -5.46
C GLU A 74 -9.13 5.33 -6.59
N TYR A 75 -7.81 5.40 -6.40
CA TYR A 75 -6.81 4.77 -7.27
C TYR A 75 -6.66 3.27 -6.93
N LEU A 76 -7.74 2.52 -7.15
CA LEU A 76 -7.89 1.15 -6.65
C LEU A 76 -6.93 0.15 -7.30
N ASP A 77 -6.58 0.31 -8.58
CA ASP A 77 -5.64 -0.59 -9.27
C ASP A 77 -4.24 -0.52 -8.66
N VAL A 78 -3.73 0.71 -8.47
CA VAL A 78 -2.43 0.94 -7.82
C VAL A 78 -2.43 0.41 -6.40
N SER A 79 -3.52 0.67 -5.65
CA SER A 79 -3.69 0.14 -4.30
C SER A 79 -3.64 -1.39 -4.26
N GLN A 80 -4.38 -2.06 -5.16
CA GLN A 80 -4.40 -3.52 -5.25
C GLN A 80 -3.00 -4.07 -5.55
N SER A 81 -2.30 -3.53 -6.56
CA SER A 81 -0.97 -4.01 -6.93
C SER A 81 0.05 -3.85 -5.79
N ILE A 82 -0.04 -2.77 -5.01
CA ILE A 82 0.81 -2.58 -3.83
C ILE A 82 0.50 -3.64 -2.77
N PHE A 83 -0.76 -3.88 -2.45
CA PHE A 83 -1.12 -4.85 -1.42
C PHE A 83 -0.80 -6.29 -1.84
N GLU A 84 -1.00 -6.65 -3.11
CA GLU A 84 -0.56 -7.94 -3.67
C GLU A 84 0.94 -8.14 -3.52
N LYS A 85 1.75 -7.12 -3.86
CA LYS A 85 3.20 -7.19 -3.65
C LYS A 85 3.55 -7.39 -2.19
N LEU A 86 2.95 -6.62 -1.28
CA LEU A 86 3.22 -6.73 0.15
C LEU A 86 2.83 -8.10 0.73
N VAL A 87 1.71 -8.67 0.29
CA VAL A 87 1.30 -10.03 0.66
C VAL A 87 2.27 -11.07 0.11
N GLY A 88 2.76 -10.87 -1.13
CA GLY A 88 3.79 -11.74 -1.72
C GLY A 88 5.13 -11.71 -0.98
N LEU A 89 5.48 -10.56 -0.38
CA LEU A 89 6.72 -10.36 0.40
C LEU A 89 6.62 -10.77 1.87
N ASP A 90 5.40 -10.90 2.40
CA ASP A 90 5.13 -11.28 3.79
C ASP A 90 3.98 -12.30 3.86
N SER A 91 4.30 -13.54 3.51
CA SER A 91 3.34 -14.66 3.51
C SER A 91 2.68 -14.89 4.88
N LYS A 92 3.35 -14.52 5.96
CA LYS A 92 2.88 -14.62 7.35
C LYS A 92 2.02 -13.45 7.80
N ASP A 93 1.80 -12.45 6.93
CA ASP A 93 0.98 -11.26 7.18
C ASP A 93 1.35 -10.48 8.46
N ARG A 94 2.64 -10.48 8.81
CA ARG A 94 3.17 -9.75 9.97
C ARG A 94 2.97 -8.24 9.85
N ILE A 95 2.89 -7.70 8.64
CA ILE A 95 2.59 -6.30 8.38
C ILE A 95 1.10 -6.02 8.17
N GLY A 96 0.23 -7.05 8.13
CA GLY A 96 -1.23 -6.89 8.00
C GLY A 96 -1.65 -6.22 6.69
N ALA A 97 -1.23 -6.78 5.55
CA ALA A 97 -1.60 -6.31 4.21
C ALA A 97 -2.77 -7.12 3.61
N LYS A 98 -2.99 -8.37 4.03
CA LYS A 98 -4.05 -9.24 3.46
C LYS A 98 -5.45 -8.64 3.62
N GLY A 99 -5.79 -8.11 4.80
CA GLY A 99 -7.10 -7.49 5.02
C GLY A 99 -7.31 -6.21 4.19
N LEU A 100 -6.24 -5.48 3.85
CA LEU A 100 -6.34 -4.31 2.97
C LEU A 100 -6.48 -4.71 1.50
N LEU A 101 -5.83 -5.81 1.09
CA LEU A 101 -6.03 -6.40 -0.23
C LEU A 101 -7.48 -6.84 -0.43
N GLU A 102 -8.05 -7.54 0.55
CA GLU A 102 -9.46 -7.94 0.52
C GLU A 102 -10.40 -6.72 0.39
N LEU A 103 -10.14 -5.67 1.18
CA LEU A 103 -10.95 -4.45 1.15
C LEU A 103 -10.93 -3.76 -0.23
N VAL A 104 -9.76 -3.65 -0.88
CA VAL A 104 -9.68 -3.01 -2.21
C VAL A 104 -10.32 -3.88 -3.30
N VAL A 105 -10.19 -5.21 -3.22
CA VAL A 105 -10.86 -6.14 -4.15
C VAL A 105 -12.37 -6.00 -4.03
N ASN A 106 -12.91 -6.04 -2.81
CA ASN A 106 -14.34 -5.85 -2.57
C ASN A 106 -14.83 -4.49 -3.07
N ARG A 107 -14.07 -3.41 -2.82
CA ARG A 107 -14.38 -2.07 -3.33
C ARG A 107 -14.44 -2.01 -4.85
N LYS A 108 -13.51 -2.69 -5.55
CA LYS A 108 -13.53 -2.79 -7.01
C LYS A 108 -14.75 -3.55 -7.52
N GLU A 109 -15.13 -4.65 -6.87
CA GLU A 109 -16.35 -5.39 -7.23
C GLU A 109 -17.63 -4.55 -7.07
N GLU A 110 -17.72 -3.77 -6.00
CA GLU A 110 -18.84 -2.85 -5.76
C GLU A 110 -18.99 -1.79 -6.86
N LEU A 111 -17.90 -1.37 -7.50
CA LEU A 111 -17.93 -0.43 -8.62
C LEU A 111 -18.37 -1.07 -9.94
N ILE A 112 -18.27 -2.39 -10.08
CA ILE A 112 -18.70 -3.14 -11.28
C ILE A 112 -20.19 -3.51 -11.18
N LYS A 113 -20.67 -3.85 -9.97
CA LYS A 113 -22.07 -4.19 -9.69
C LYS A 113 -23.15 -3.11 -10.02
N PRO A 114 -22.90 -1.78 -10.09
CA PRO A 114 -23.98 -0.79 -10.30
C PRO A 114 -24.57 -0.78 -11.72
N GLN A 115 -23.99 -1.50 -12.69
CA GLN A 115 -24.44 -1.49 -14.10
C GLN A 115 -25.39 -2.62 -14.49
N ILE A 116 -25.64 -3.60 -13.61
CA ILE A 116 -26.49 -4.75 -13.94
C ILE A 116 -27.97 -4.53 -13.54
N LEU A 117 -28.25 -3.59 -12.64
CA LEU A 117 -29.61 -3.38 -12.10
C LEU A 117 -30.43 -2.28 -12.81
N SER A 118 -29.89 -1.60 -13.84
CA SER A 118 -30.59 -0.52 -14.56
C SER A 118 -31.15 -0.91 -15.94
N ASN A 119 -31.02 -2.16 -16.38
CA ASN A 119 -31.44 -2.58 -17.74
C ASN A 119 -32.67 -3.52 -17.76
N THR A 120 -33.50 -3.49 -16.72
CA THR A 120 -34.77 -4.23 -16.70
C THR A 120 -35.93 -3.29 -16.39
N THR A 121 -36.40 -2.58 -17.42
CA THR A 121 -37.74 -1.97 -17.50
C THR A 121 -38.20 -2.13 -18.93
#